data_AF-A0A1L9AWW4-F1
#
_entry.id   AF-A0A1L9AWW4-F1
#
_cell.length_a   1.000
_cell.length_b   1.000
_cell.length_c   1.000
_cell.angle_alpha   90.00
_cell.angle_beta   90.00
_cell.angle_gamma   90.00
#
_symmetry.space_group_name_H-M   'P 1'
#
loop_
_entity.id
_entity.type
_entity.pdbx_description
1 polymer ?
#
loop_
_entity_poly.entity_id
_entity_poly.type
_entity_poly.pdbx_seq_one_letter_code
_entity_poly.pdbx_strand_id
1 'polypeptide(L)'
;MRISSSLFPLSLLLVLPACGPTSREDAQSQATRAACDYYDKCEKIGSGDGKQFQDWNECEVKTRDFFQTAWTADNCLAINETGLETCLKRIPTTGCGSATDFLNTAILVCGAGSVCQDVQE
;
A
#
# COMPACT_ATOMS: atom_id res chain seq x y z
N MET A 1 -42.02 -46.80 3.01
CA MET A 1 -40.72 -46.37 3.59
C MET A 1 -39.98 -45.56 2.54
N ARG A 2 -39.74 -44.26 2.79
CA ARG A 2 -38.91 -43.40 1.94
C ARG A 2 -37.68 -43.03 2.77
N ILE A 3 -36.50 -43.53 2.39
CA ILE A 3 -35.24 -43.21 3.05
C ILE A 3 -34.66 -42.02 2.29
N SER A 4 -34.68 -40.86 2.93
CA SER A 4 -34.09 -39.62 2.44
C SER A 4 -32.57 -39.80 2.30
N SER A 5 -32.06 -39.54 1.09
CA SER A 5 -30.61 -39.46 0.85
C SER A 5 -30.10 -38.11 1.37
N SER A 6 -29.42 -38.16 2.51
CA SER A 6 -28.70 -37.03 3.09
C SER A 6 -27.46 -36.72 2.26
N LEU A 7 -27.54 -35.69 1.42
CA LEU A 7 -26.38 -35.13 0.72
C LEU A 7 -25.63 -34.22 1.69
N PHE A 8 -24.49 -34.69 2.19
CA PHE A 8 -23.49 -33.85 2.85
C PHE A 8 -22.90 -32.88 1.82
N PRO A 9 -23.02 -31.56 1.97
CA PRO A 9 -22.23 -30.65 1.15
C PRO A 9 -20.79 -30.70 1.65
N LEU A 10 -19.90 -31.28 0.85
CA LEU A 10 -18.46 -31.06 0.96
C LEU A 10 -18.23 -29.54 0.93
N SER A 11 -17.94 -28.96 2.09
CA SER A 11 -17.40 -27.60 2.16
C SER A 11 -16.00 -27.65 1.56
N LEU A 12 -15.93 -27.30 0.29
CA LEU A 12 -14.68 -27.07 -0.42
C LEU A 12 -14.05 -25.80 0.17
N LEU A 13 -13.20 -25.97 1.19
CA LEU A 13 -12.27 -24.95 1.64
C LEU A 13 -11.33 -24.65 0.47
N LEU A 14 -11.70 -23.67 -0.36
CA LEU A 14 -10.81 -23.03 -1.30
C LEU A 14 -9.69 -22.39 -0.50
N VAL A 15 -8.61 -23.14 -0.28
CA VAL A 15 -7.30 -22.58 0.06
C VAL A 15 -6.89 -21.80 -1.18
N LEU A 16 -7.27 -20.52 -1.23
CA LEU A 16 -6.77 -19.60 -2.23
C LEU A 16 -5.24 -19.72 -2.19
N PRO A 17 -4.57 -19.97 -3.33
CA PRO A 17 -3.11 -19.90 -3.35
C PRO A 17 -2.76 -18.52 -2.83
N ALA A 18 -1.97 -18.46 -1.76
CA ALA A 18 -1.31 -17.23 -1.38
C ALA A 18 -0.58 -16.77 -2.65
N CYS A 19 -1.02 -15.63 -3.19
CA CYS A 19 -0.38 -14.98 -4.31
C CYS A 19 1.12 -14.92 -4.01
N GLY A 20 1.96 -15.16 -5.03
CA GLY A 20 3.41 -15.14 -4.87
C GLY A 20 3.93 -13.83 -4.25
N PRO A 21 5.23 -13.75 -3.95
CA PRO A 21 5.81 -12.62 -3.24
C PRO A 21 5.42 -11.30 -3.90
N THR A 22 5.03 -10.32 -3.08
CA THR A 22 4.59 -9.02 -3.59
C THR A 22 5.67 -8.38 -4.45
N SER A 23 5.33 -8.07 -5.71
CA SER A 23 6.28 -7.41 -6.60
C SER A 23 6.52 -5.96 -6.18
N ARG A 24 7.65 -5.38 -6.59
CA ARG A 24 7.95 -3.97 -6.31
C ARG A 24 6.92 -3.03 -6.92
N GLU A 25 6.49 -3.33 -8.16
CA GLU A 25 5.47 -2.55 -8.86
C GLU A 25 4.12 -2.60 -8.13
N ASP A 26 3.73 -3.78 -7.62
CA ASP A 26 2.51 -3.93 -6.83
C ASP A 26 2.62 -3.17 -5.50
N ALA A 27 3.77 -3.24 -4.83
CA ALA A 27 4.01 -2.51 -3.59
C ALA A 27 3.91 -0.99 -3.81
N GLN A 28 4.58 -0.47 -4.85
CA GLN A 28 4.54 0.94 -5.23
C GLN A 28 3.10 1.38 -5.54
N SER A 29 2.34 0.56 -6.27
CA SER A 29 0.95 0.84 -6.62
C SER A 29 0.04 0.86 -5.39
N GLN A 30 0.20 -0.09 -4.47
CA GLN A 30 -0.54 -0.11 -3.20
C GLN A 30 -0.24 1.11 -2.32
N ALA A 31 1.03 1.49 -2.20
CA ALA A 31 1.44 2.63 -1.41
C ALA A 31 0.99 3.97 -2.02
N THR A 32 1.03 4.08 -3.35
CA THR A 32 0.47 5.20 -4.13
C THR A 32 -1.01 5.39 -3.80
N ARG A 33 -1.80 4.32 -3.92
CA ARG A 33 -3.24 4.36 -3.65
C ARG A 33 -3.52 4.75 -2.20
N ALA A 34 -2.84 4.12 -1.24
CA ALA A 34 -2.98 4.45 0.17
C ALA A 34 -2.62 5.92 0.46
N ALA A 35 -1.60 6.46 -0.20
CA ALA A 35 -1.22 7.86 -0.08
C ALA A 35 -2.31 8.79 -0.62
N CYS A 36 -2.88 8.49 -1.78
CA CYS A 36 -3.98 9.30 -2.33
C CYS A 36 -5.26 9.19 -1.52
N ASP A 37 -5.59 8.01 -0.98
CA ASP A 37 -6.70 7.86 -0.03
C ASP A 37 -6.48 8.74 1.22
N TYR A 38 -5.24 8.80 1.73
CA TYR A 38 -4.88 9.71 2.82
C TYR A 38 -5.07 11.19 2.44
N TYR A 39 -4.57 11.60 1.27
CA TYR A 39 -4.66 13.00 0.84
C TYR A 39 -6.10 13.42 0.55
N ASP A 40 -6.92 12.54 -0.01
CA ASP A 40 -8.34 12.79 -0.21
C ASP A 40 -9.09 12.93 1.12
N LYS A 41 -8.87 11.98 2.06
CA LYS A 41 -9.41 12.04 3.42
C LYS A 41 -9.02 13.32 4.16
N CYS A 42 -7.80 13.81 3.95
CA CYS A 42 -7.31 15.06 4.54
C CYS A 42 -7.72 16.31 3.76
N GLU A 43 -8.64 16.18 2.79
CA GLU A 43 -9.13 17.24 1.92
C GLU A 43 -7.98 18.00 1.23
N LYS A 44 -6.92 17.30 0.82
CA LYS A 44 -5.76 17.84 0.12
C LYS A 44 -5.82 17.68 -1.40
N ILE A 45 -6.89 17.09 -1.91
CA ILE A 45 -7.16 16.95 -3.34
C ILE A 45 -8.27 17.94 -3.75
N GLY A 46 -8.08 18.63 -4.88
CA GLY A 46 -9.05 19.59 -5.45
C GLY A 46 -8.40 20.91 -5.92
N SER A 47 -9.20 21.77 -6.55
CA SER A 47 -8.72 23.05 -7.12
C SER A 47 -8.72 24.26 -6.17
N GLY A 48 -8.84 24.03 -4.85
CA GLY A 48 -8.93 25.09 -3.84
C GLY A 48 -7.58 25.51 -3.24
N ASP A 49 -7.60 26.55 -2.40
CA ASP A 49 -6.43 26.96 -1.65
C ASP A 49 -6.01 25.90 -0.61
N GLY A 50 -4.70 25.71 -0.46
CA GLY A 50 -4.14 24.73 0.50
C GLY A 50 -4.27 23.27 0.08
N LYS A 51 -4.67 23.01 -1.18
CA LYS A 51 -4.66 21.69 -1.79
C LYS A 51 -3.26 21.33 -2.27
N GLN A 52 -2.89 20.07 -2.10
CA GLN A 52 -1.60 19.54 -2.50
C GLN A 52 -1.63 18.95 -3.92
N PHE A 53 -2.80 18.48 -4.35
CA PHE A 53 -3.05 17.93 -5.68
C PHE A 53 -4.33 18.56 -6.23
N GLN A 54 -4.34 18.89 -7.53
CA GLN A 54 -5.49 19.43 -8.23
C GLN A 54 -6.62 18.40 -8.34
N ASP A 55 -6.26 17.14 -8.57
CA ASP A 55 -7.19 16.02 -8.67
C ASP A 55 -6.51 14.70 -8.25
N TRP A 56 -7.31 13.63 -8.25
CA TRP A 56 -6.86 12.29 -7.87
C TRP A 56 -5.75 11.77 -8.79
N ASN A 57 -5.83 12.04 -10.09
CA ASN A 57 -4.86 11.56 -11.06
C ASN A 57 -3.49 12.24 -10.87
N GLU A 58 -3.47 13.54 -10.56
CA GLU A 58 -2.23 14.23 -10.19
C GLU A 58 -1.62 13.63 -8.92
N CYS A 59 -2.46 13.29 -7.92
CA CYS A 59 -1.99 12.58 -6.73
C CYS A 59 -1.33 11.25 -7.09
N GLU A 60 -1.99 10.41 -7.88
CA GLU A 60 -1.46 9.10 -8.26
C GLU A 60 -0.13 9.23 -9.00
N VAL A 61 -0.03 10.16 -9.96
CA VAL A 61 1.21 10.39 -10.71
C VAL A 61 2.36 10.78 -9.79
N LYS A 62 2.15 11.77 -8.91
CA LYS A 62 3.20 12.31 -8.03
C LYS A 62 3.59 11.34 -6.91
N THR A 63 2.61 10.66 -6.31
CA THR A 63 2.89 9.69 -5.24
C THR A 63 3.52 8.41 -5.79
N ARG A 64 3.13 7.97 -6.99
CA ARG A 64 3.80 6.87 -7.69
C ARG A 64 5.26 7.20 -7.98
N ASP A 65 5.55 8.39 -8.50
CA ASP A 65 6.92 8.84 -8.76
C ASP A 65 7.77 8.82 -7.48
N PHE A 66 7.20 9.28 -6.36
CA PHE A 66 7.85 9.19 -5.05
C PHE A 66 8.19 7.75 -4.67
N PHE A 67 7.23 6.80 -4.72
CA PHE A 67 7.49 5.41 -4.32
C PHE A 67 8.39 4.67 -5.30
N GLN A 68 8.35 5.00 -6.60
CA GLN A 68 9.29 4.49 -7.60
C GLN A 68 10.72 4.94 -7.32
N THR A 69 10.89 6.19 -6.85
CA THR A 69 12.19 6.72 -6.45
C THR A 69 12.65 6.18 -5.09
N ALA A 70 11.73 5.96 -4.15
CA ALA A 70 12.05 5.42 -2.84
C ALA A 70 12.48 3.95 -2.93
N TRP A 71 11.79 3.17 -3.75
CA TRP A 71 11.98 1.73 -3.93
C TRP A 71 12.39 1.45 -5.36
N THR A 72 13.64 1.73 -5.70
CA THR A 72 14.24 1.42 -7.00
C THR A 72 14.70 -0.04 -7.06
N ALA A 73 15.09 -0.51 -8.24
CA ALA A 73 15.72 -1.83 -8.35
C ALA A 73 17.06 -1.92 -7.61
N ASP A 74 17.79 -0.80 -7.49
CA ASP A 74 19.13 -0.76 -6.92
C ASP A 74 19.13 -0.79 -5.39
N ASN A 75 18.12 -0.17 -4.75
CA ASN A 75 18.01 -0.08 -3.29
C ASN A 75 16.86 -0.92 -2.71
N CYS A 76 16.14 -1.67 -3.53
CA CYS A 76 14.98 -2.45 -3.11
C CYS A 76 14.83 -3.75 -3.91
N LEU A 77 15.79 -4.65 -3.80
CA LEU A 77 15.83 -5.87 -4.63
C LEU A 77 14.56 -6.74 -4.45
N ALA A 78 14.11 -6.90 -3.22
CA ALA A 78 12.84 -7.55 -2.89
C ALA A 78 12.05 -6.75 -1.85
N ILE A 79 10.73 -6.95 -1.83
CA ILE A 79 9.84 -6.33 -0.86
C ILE A 79 9.82 -7.15 0.42
N ASN A 80 10.01 -6.49 1.56
CA ASN A 80 9.71 -7.02 2.87
C ASN A 80 8.21 -6.88 3.11
N GLU A 81 7.46 -7.98 3.04
CA GLU A 81 5.99 -7.96 3.14
C GLU A 81 5.49 -7.39 4.48
N THR A 82 6.17 -7.69 5.59
CA THR A 82 5.83 -7.12 6.90
C THR A 82 6.09 -5.62 6.97
N GLY A 83 7.19 -5.16 6.38
CA GLY A 83 7.53 -3.75 6.24
C GLY A 83 6.51 -3.00 5.41
N LEU A 84 6.14 -3.57 4.25
CA LEU A 84 5.10 -3.04 3.39
C LEU A 84 3.74 -2.98 4.12
N GLU A 85 3.33 -4.05 4.78
CA GLU A 85 2.07 -4.09 5.55
C GLU A 85 2.05 -2.99 6.62
N THR A 86 3.17 -2.79 7.32
CA THR A 86 3.32 -1.73 8.32
C THR A 86 3.18 -0.34 7.69
N CYS A 87 3.85 -0.11 6.56
CA CYS A 87 3.72 1.12 5.78
C CYS A 87 2.26 1.37 5.37
N LEU A 88 1.60 0.40 4.75
CA LEU A 88 0.23 0.51 4.26
C LEU A 88 -0.78 0.74 5.38
N LYS A 89 -0.57 0.18 6.57
CA LYS A 89 -1.39 0.47 7.76
C LYS A 89 -1.12 1.86 8.35
N ARG A 90 0.11 2.37 8.23
CA ARG A 90 0.50 3.65 8.83
C ARG A 90 0.02 4.85 8.02
N ILE A 91 0.08 4.79 6.69
CA ILE A 91 -0.37 5.88 5.81
C ILE A 91 -1.77 6.40 6.19
N PRO A 92 -2.85 5.59 6.24
CA PRO A 92 -4.20 6.09 6.52
C PRO A 92 -4.42 6.56 7.97
N THR A 93 -3.53 6.16 8.89
CA THR A 93 -3.55 6.56 10.31
C THR A 93 -2.67 7.76 10.62
N THR A 94 -1.97 8.30 9.60
CA THR A 94 -1.23 9.55 9.71
C THR A 94 -2.21 10.71 9.92
N GLY A 95 -1.85 11.66 10.79
CA GLY A 95 -2.70 12.82 11.06
C GLY A 95 -2.65 13.83 9.92
N CYS A 96 -3.76 14.53 9.67
CA CYS A 96 -3.85 15.58 8.64
C CYS A 96 -3.27 16.94 9.10
N GLY A 97 -2.52 16.98 10.20
CA GLY A 97 -2.11 18.21 10.88
C GLY A 97 -1.12 19.04 10.07
N SER A 98 -0.21 18.40 9.36
CA SER A 98 0.76 19.05 8.50
C SER A 98 1.23 18.14 7.35
N ALA A 99 1.77 18.74 6.28
CA ALA A 99 2.44 17.96 5.22
C ALA A 99 3.66 17.19 5.76
N THR A 100 4.30 17.70 6.81
CA THR A 100 5.43 17.05 7.49
C THR A 100 5.04 15.72 8.13
N ASP A 101 3.79 15.58 8.60
CA ASP A 101 3.32 14.33 9.21
C ASP A 101 3.32 13.19 8.18
N PHE A 102 2.87 13.47 6.96
CA PHE A 102 2.95 12.50 5.87
C PHE A 102 4.39 12.19 5.49
N LEU A 103 5.25 13.20 5.35
CA LEU A 103 6.66 12.98 5.00
C LEU A 103 7.38 12.12 6.04
N ASN A 104 7.11 12.34 7.34
CA ASN A 104 7.65 11.51 8.40
C ASN A 104 7.19 10.05 8.28
N THR A 105 5.91 9.79 8.01
CA THR A 105 5.43 8.42 7.73
C THR A 105 6.12 7.84 6.49
N ALA A 106 6.17 8.61 5.40
CA ALA A 106 6.69 8.16 4.11
C ALA A 106 8.19 7.80 4.18
N ILE A 107 8.98 8.53 4.97
CA ILE A 107 10.42 8.31 5.10
C ILE A 107 10.73 7.29 6.20
N LEU A 108 10.16 7.44 7.39
CA LEU A 108 10.57 6.65 8.56
C LEU A 108 9.91 5.27 8.62
N VAL A 109 8.74 5.09 7.99
CA VAL A 109 7.98 3.84 8.03
C VAL A 109 7.91 3.18 6.66
N CYS A 110 7.75 3.99 5.62
CA CYS A 110 7.70 3.52 4.24
C CYS A 110 9.06 3.64 3.51
N GLY A 111 10.13 4.04 4.20
CA GLY A 111 11.45 4.13 3.60
C GLY A 111 11.98 2.77 3.14
N ALA A 112 12.93 2.78 2.19
CA ALA A 112 13.54 1.57 1.65
C ALA A 112 14.08 0.64 2.75
N GLY A 113 14.75 1.18 3.77
CA GLY A 113 15.29 0.37 4.88
C GLY A 113 14.24 -0.34 5.75
N SER A 114 12.94 -0.02 5.59
CA SER A 114 11.85 -0.73 6.27
C SER A 114 11.07 -1.63 5.33
N VAL A 115 10.84 -1.19 4.09
CA VAL A 115 9.97 -1.87 3.11
C VAL A 115 10.74 -2.82 2.20
N CYS A 116 12.06 -2.66 2.09
CA CYS A 116 12.90 -3.48 1.23
C CYS A 116 13.67 -4.50 2.05
N GLN A 117 13.86 -5.69 1.49
CA GLN A 117 14.80 -6.66 2.04
C GLN A 117 16.20 -6.35 1.52
N ASP A 118 17.14 -6.26 2.46
CA ASP A 118 18.55 -6.32 2.12
C ASP A 118 18.90 -7.75 1.68
N VAL A 119 19.86 -7.88 0.76
CA VAL A 119 20.53 -9.16 0.53
C VAL A 119 21.35 -9.43 1.79
N GLN A 120 20.83 -10.22 2.71
CA GLN A 120 21.68 -10.84 3.72
C GLN A 120 22.54 -11.87 2.98
N GLU A 121 23.83 -11.54 2.79
CA GLU A 121 24.86 -12.53 2.43
C GLU A 121 25.03 -13.57 3.54
#